data_AF-X0WHH7-F1
#
_entry.id   AF-X0WHH7-F1
#
_cell.length_a   1.000
_cell.length_b   1.000
_cell.length_c   1.000
_cell.angle_alpha   90.00
_cell.angle_beta   90.00
_cell.angle_gamma   90.00
#
_symmetry.space_group_name_H-M   'P 1'
#
loop_
_entity.id
_entity.type
_entity.pdbx_description
1 polymer ?
#
loop_
_entity_poly.entity_id
_entity_poly.type
_entity_poly.pdbx_seq_one_letter_code
_entity_poly.pdbx_strand_id
1 'polypeptide(L)' 'MVIGAGIAGIQTSLDLTELGLKVYLVEKTPSIGGRMAQLDKTFPTNDCSLCILAPKMVEVFRNPNIEL' A
#
# COMPACT_ATOMS: atom_id res chain seq x y z
N MET A 1 -6.68 -1.41 -12.56
CA MET A 1 -5.30 -0.88 -12.64
C MET A 1 -5.21 0.33 -11.73
N VAL A 2 -4.20 0.38 -10.87
CA VAL A 2 -3.94 1.45 -9.91
C VAL A 2 -2.54 2.00 -10.18
N ILE A 3 -2.39 3.32 -10.24
CA ILE A 3 -1.11 3.98 -10.51
C ILE A 3 -0.69 4.76 -9.27
N GLY A 4 0.47 4.41 -8.73
CA GLY A 4 1.04 4.93 -7.49
C GLY A 4 0.73 4.03 -6.29
N ALA A 5 1.77 3.45 -5.69
CA ALA A 5 1.70 2.55 -4.54
C ALA A 5 2.02 3.28 -3.21
N GLY A 6 1.46 4.48 -3.02
CA GLY A 6 1.36 5.09 -1.69
C GLY A 6 0.26 4.42 -0.85
N ILE A 7 0.04 4.90 0.39
CA ILE A 7 -1.02 4.35 1.27
C ILE A 7 -2.39 4.28 0.61
N ALA A 8 -2.75 5.28 -0.19
CA ALA A 8 -4.00 5.31 -0.93
C ALA A 8 -4.08 4.18 -1.97
N GLY A 9 -3.07 4.04 -2.84
CA GLY A 9 -3.07 3.01 -3.88
C GLY A 9 -2.96 1.58 -3.33
N ILE A 10 -2.21 1.40 -2.25
CA ILE A 10 -2.15 0.14 -1.49
C ILE A 10 -3.56 -0.22 -1.00
N GLN A 11 -4.26 0.70 -0.33
CA GLN A 11 -5.60 0.41 0.19
C GLN A 11 -6.59 0.14 -0.93
N THR A 12 -6.62 0.97 -1.98
CA THR A 12 -7.50 0.76 -3.13
C THR A 12 -7.26 -0.60 -3.79
N SER A 13 -6.01 -1.05 -3.86
CA SER A 13 -5.70 -2.36 -4.43
C SER A 13 -6.23 -3.49 -3.57
N LEU A 14 -6.05 -3.42 -2.25
CA LEU A 14 -6.60 -4.41 -1.31
C LEU A 14 -8.13 -4.47 -1.40
N ASP A 15 -8.81 -3.31 -1.33
CA ASP A 15 -10.28 -3.24 -1.40
C ASP A 15 -10.82 -3.84 -2.72
N LEU A 16 -10.15 -3.57 -3.84
CA LEU A 16 -10.54 -4.14 -5.14
C LEU A 16 -10.33 -5.66 -5.18
N THR A 17 -9.29 -6.19 -4.52
CA THR A 17 -9.10 -7.65 -4.44
C THR A 17 -10.10 -8.35 -3.53
N GLU A 18 -10.61 -7.68 -2.49
CA GLU A 18 -11.70 -8.20 -1.67
C GLU A 18 -13.00 -8.38 -2.48
N LEU A 19 -13.19 -7.56 -3.52
CA LEU A 19 -14.29 -7.70 -4.49
C LEU A 19 -14.02 -8.80 -5.54
N GLY A 20 -12.92 -9.54 -5.44
CA GLY A 20 -12.54 -10.61 -6.36
C GLY A 20 -11.96 -10.11 -7.69
N LEU A 21 -11.55 -8.84 -7.78
CA LEU A 21 -10.97 -8.26 -8.99
C LEU A 21 -9.45 -8.45 -9.00
N LYS A 22 -8.88 -8.79 -10.18
CA LYS A 22 -7.43 -8.74 -10.38
C LYS A 22 -6.97 -7.29 -10.52
N VAL A 23 -5.95 -6.91 -9.76
CA VAL A 23 -5.40 -5.55 -9.73
C VAL A 23 -3.97 -5.53 -10.24
N TYR A 24 -3.67 -4.57 -11.11
CA TYR A 24 -2.30 -4.22 -11.48
C TYR A 24 -1.95 -2.93 -10.74
N LEU A 25 -0.94 -2.98 -9.87
CA LEU A 25 -0.49 -1.85 -9.05
C LEU A 25 0.89 -1.40 -9.53
N VAL A 26 0.94 -0.24 -10.21
CA VAL A 26 2.18 0.28 -10.80
C VAL A 26 2.77 1.37 -9.92
N GLU A 27 4.03 1.23 -9.52
CA GLU A 27 4.80 2.26 -8.80
C GLU A 27 5.98 2.75 -9.65
N LYS A 28 6.23 4.06 -9.59
CA LYS A 28 7.34 4.70 -10.28
C LYS A 28 8.68 4.41 -9.60
N THR A 29 8.71 4.37 -8.27
CA THR A 29 9.93 4.11 -7.50
C THR A 29 10.18 2.62 -7.27
N PRO A 30 11.42 2.20 -6.95
CA PRO A 30 11.73 0.79 -6.68
C PRO A 30 11.03 0.19 -5.46
N SER A 31 10.38 1.01 -4.64
CA SER A 31 9.69 0.58 -3.42
C SER A 31 8.31 1.22 -3.32
N ILE A 32 7.38 0.50 -2.69
CA ILE A 32 6.03 0.96 -2.38
C ILE A 32 5.99 1.64 -1.00
N GLY A 33 4.90 2.32 -0.68
CA GLY A 33 4.67 3.04 0.57
C GLY A 33 4.61 4.56 0.42
N GLY A 34 5.16 5.11 -0.67
CA GLY A 34 5.10 6.53 -1.01
C GLY A 34 5.67 7.44 0.09
N ARG A 35 5.08 8.63 0.26
CA ARG A 35 5.53 9.60 1.28
C ARG A 35 5.34 9.12 2.71
N MET A 36 4.34 8.27 2.96
CA MET A 36 4.05 7.79 4.30
C MET A 36 5.21 6.98 4.88
N ALA A 37 5.92 6.21 4.03
CA ALA A 37 7.11 5.46 4.43
C ALA A 37 8.30 6.35 4.84
N GLN A 38 8.25 7.66 4.56
CA GLN A 38 9.29 8.63 4.90
C GLN A 38 8.99 9.38 6.20
N LEU A 39 7.78 9.24 6.75
CA LEU A 39 7.38 9.89 8.00
C LEU A 39 7.88 9.08 9.19
N ASP A 40 8.22 9.72 10.30
CA ASP A 40 8.50 9.01 11.56
C ASP A 40 7.19 8.60 12.23
N LYS A 41 6.26 9.56 12.39
CA LYS A 41 4.99 9.36 13.11
C LYS A 41 3.80 9.97 12.37
N THR A 42 2.61 9.46 12.68
CA THR A 42 1.34 9.97 12.14
C THR A 42 0.47 10.60 13.23
N PHE A 43 0.10 11.87 13.04
CA PHE A 43 -0.94 12.52 13.84
C PHE A 43 -2.31 11.83 13.59
N PRO A 44 -3.25 11.82 14.55
CA PRO A 44 -3.15 12.35 15.92
C PRO A 44 -2.58 11.37 16.94
N THR A 45 -2.52 10.08 16.61
CA THR A 45 -2.13 9.02 17.55
C THR A 45 -0.65 9.02 17.86
N ASN A 46 0.17 9.66 17.01
CA ASN A 46 1.64 9.65 17.06
C ASN A 46 2.23 8.23 16.98
N ASP A 47 1.52 7.32 16.32
CA ASP A 47 2.05 6.00 15.99
C ASP A 47 3.17 6.10 14.97
N CYS A 48 4.12 5.16 15.05
CA CYS A 48 5.14 4.99 14.02
C CYS A 48 4.46 4.72 12.67
N SER A 49 4.78 5.53 11.66
CA SER A 49 4.14 5.46 10.34
C SER A 49 4.33 4.08 9.70
N LEU A 50 5.50 3.48 9.90
CA LEU A 50 5.86 2.19 9.33
C LEU A 50 5.12 1.05 10.05
N CYS A 51 4.81 1.19 11.34
CA CYS A 51 4.04 0.19 12.08
C CYS A 51 2.65 -0.04 11.48
N ILE A 52 2.02 1.01 10.93
CA ILE A 52 0.70 0.91 10.30
C ILE A 52 0.78 0.66 8.79
N LEU A 53 1.86 1.09 8.13
CA LEU A 53 2.04 0.94 6.69
C LEU A 53 2.63 -0.41 6.27
N ALA A 54 3.65 -0.89 6.99
CA ALA A 54 4.34 -2.15 6.69
C ALA A 54 3.42 -3.37 6.57
N PRO A 55 2.43 -3.61 7.47
CA PRO A 55 1.54 -4.76 7.31
C PRO A 55 0.75 -4.70 6.00
N LYS A 56 0.29 -3.52 5.58
CA LYS A 56 -0.43 -3.32 4.31
C LYS A 56 0.48 -3.53 3.10
N MET A 57 1.74 -3.08 3.17
CA MET A 57 2.73 -3.34 2.12
C MET A 57 2.98 -4.84 1.93
N VAL A 58 3.10 -5.58 3.04
CA VAL A 58 3.29 -7.04 3.01
C VAL A 58 2.06 -7.75 2.49
N GLU A 59 0.86 -7.29 2.85
CA GLU A 59 -0.40 -7.85 2.39
C GLU A 59 -0.54 -7.71 0.86
N VAL A 60 -0.27 -6.53 0.31
CA VAL A 60 -0.25 -6.31 -1.14
C VAL A 60 0.76 -7.22 -1.83
N PHE A 61 1.98 -7.34 -1.29
CA PHE A 61 3.02 -8.19 -1.88
C PHE A 61 2.67 -9.68 -1.87
N ARG A 62 1.88 -10.14 -0.88
CA ARG A 62 1.48 -11.55 -0.75
C ARG A 62 0.17 -11.88 -1.44
N ASN A 63 -0.58 -10.88 -1.91
CA ASN A 63 -1.89 -11.09 -2.49
C ASN A 63 -1.76 -11.63 -3.93
N PRO A 64 -2.26 -12.85 -4.23
CA PRO A 64 -2.11 -13.45 -5.56
C PRO A 64 -2.93 -12.72 -6.65
N ASN A 65 -3.90 -11.90 -6.26
CA ASN A 65 -4.72 -11.11 -7.18
C ASN A 65 -4.13 -9.72 -7.46
N ILE A 66 -2.99 -9.37 -6.84
CA ILE A 66 -2.27 -8.12 -7.12
C ILE A 66 -0.98 -8.43 -7.87
N GLU A 67 -0.82 -7.78 -9.02
CA GLU A 67 0.40 -7.79 -9.81
C GLU A 67 1.10 -6.44 -9.65
N LEU A 68 2.33 -6.47 -9.14
CA LEU A 68 3.18 -5.32 -8.78
C LEU A 68 4.22 -5.03 -9.87
#